data_AF-A0A6L9LSR9-F1
#
_entry.id   AF-A0A6L9LSR9-F1
#
_cell.length_a   1.000
_cell.length_b   1.000
_cell.length_c   1.000
_cell.angle_alpha   90.00
_cell.angle_beta   90.00
_cell.angle_gamma   90.00
#
_symmetry.space_group_name_H-M   'P 1'
#
loop_
_entity.id
_entity.type
_entity.pdbx_description
1 polymer ?
#
loop_
_entity_poly.entity_id
_entity_poly.type
_entity_poly.pdbx_seq_one_letter_code
_entity_poly.pdbx_strand_id
1 'polypeptide(L)'
;MKHVGIDGCKKGWFAVWTTNTHWFFELYPTFEAVWQAHSNAALLLVDMPVGLPETGTRQADTLTRHQLGPRKSSLFNTPVRSAVYARSKQAAKVQNRQLSGKSLSEQSLSIIPKIRELDQVMQSFPDARSKCFEAHPERCFASLGGEPQPFSKKDIVGIMDRVALLETHIPGLREFIAAVRTTHPMSHVAGDDILDACVLAVTAQRGKAGLRPIPDPPEIDATGLPMAIWFNDRHDIP
;
A
#
# COMPACT_ATOMS: atom_id res chain seq x y z
N MET A 1 0.59 17.48 12.23
CA MET A 1 0.18 17.20 10.82
C MET A 1 -0.45 15.82 10.75
N LYS A 2 -1.42 15.61 9.85
CA LYS A 2 -2.12 14.31 9.69
C LYS A 2 -1.38 13.46 8.65
N HIS A 3 -1.06 12.21 9.00
CA HIS A 3 -0.39 11.24 8.13
C HIS A 3 -1.16 9.93 8.14
N VAL A 4 -1.33 9.29 6.97
CA VAL A 4 -2.28 8.20 6.79
C VAL A 4 -1.59 7.02 6.10
N GLY A 5 -1.81 5.82 6.62
CA GLY A 5 -1.50 4.54 5.99
C GLY A 5 -2.79 3.82 5.62
N ILE A 6 -2.84 3.25 4.42
CA ILE A 6 -4.07 2.71 3.84
C ILE A 6 -3.79 1.35 3.23
N ASP A 7 -4.63 0.38 3.56
CA ASP A 7 -4.61 -0.93 2.91
C ASP A 7 -6.01 -1.35 2.42
N GLY A 8 -6.04 -2.16 1.38
CA GLY A 8 -7.25 -2.66 0.75
C GLY A 8 -7.73 -3.95 1.40
N CYS A 9 -8.82 -3.90 2.17
CA CYS A 9 -9.42 -5.08 2.80
C CYS A 9 -10.69 -5.57 2.07
N LYS A 10 -11.25 -6.70 2.53
CA LYS A 10 -12.43 -7.33 1.91
C LYS A 10 -13.66 -6.42 1.83
N LYS A 11 -13.83 -5.52 2.81
CA LYS A 11 -15.00 -4.63 2.90
C LYS A 11 -14.76 -3.20 2.42
N GLY A 12 -13.56 -2.89 1.93
CA GLY A 12 -13.22 -1.55 1.47
C GLY A 12 -11.77 -1.21 1.75
N TRP A 13 -11.51 -0.05 2.31
CA TRP A 13 -10.17 0.46 2.57
C TRP A 13 -10.03 0.74 4.05
N PHE A 14 -9.11 0.04 4.69
CA PHE A 14 -8.80 0.27 6.09
C PHE A 14 -7.71 1.34 6.17
N ALA A 15 -8.01 2.44 6.84
CA ALA A 15 -7.07 3.53 7.02
C ALA A 15 -6.70 3.66 8.49
N VAL A 16 -5.41 3.83 8.74
CA VAL A 16 -4.85 4.22 10.03
C VAL A 16 -4.20 5.58 9.88
N TRP A 17 -4.43 6.49 10.82
CA TRP A 17 -3.77 7.79 10.78
C TRP A 17 -3.39 8.28 12.17
N THR A 18 -2.45 9.21 12.17
CA THR A 18 -2.01 9.90 13.38
C THR A 18 -2.17 11.41 13.25
N THR A 19 -2.60 12.04 14.34
CA THR A 19 -2.45 13.48 14.55
C THR A 19 -1.56 13.67 15.77
N ASN A 20 -0.26 13.82 15.53
CA ASN A 20 0.79 13.89 16.55
C ASN A 20 0.96 12.55 17.29
N THR A 21 0.43 12.42 18.52
CA THR A 21 0.61 11.24 19.38
C THR A 21 -0.60 10.29 19.40
N HIS A 22 -1.74 10.72 18.85
CA HIS A 22 -2.97 9.93 18.87
C HIS A 22 -3.17 9.20 17.54
N TRP A 23 -3.52 7.93 17.63
CA TRP A 23 -3.75 7.03 16.52
C TRP A 23 -5.23 6.71 16.37
N PHE A 24 -5.70 6.69 15.13
CA PHE A 24 -7.09 6.50 14.78
C PHE A 24 -7.20 5.50 13.62
N PHE A 25 -8.37 4.90 13.48
CA PHE A 25 -8.69 4.01 12.37
C PHE A 25 -10.11 4.22 11.88
N GLU A 26 -10.37 3.84 10.64
CA GLU A 26 -11.70 3.81 10.04
C GLU A 26 -11.71 2.87 8.83
N LEU A 27 -12.88 2.29 8.54
CA LEU A 27 -13.12 1.47 7.37
C LEU A 27 -13.98 2.21 6.35
N TYR A 28 -13.42 2.49 5.17
CA TYR A 28 -14.10 3.22 4.11
C TYR A 28 -14.58 2.29 3.00
N PRO A 29 -15.78 2.48 2.42
CA PRO A 29 -16.29 1.60 1.37
C PRO A 29 -15.58 1.76 0.02
N THR A 30 -15.03 2.94 -0.28
CA THR A 30 -14.34 3.26 -1.54
C THR A 30 -13.10 4.10 -1.31
N PHE A 31 -12.16 4.11 -2.26
CA PHE A 31 -10.98 4.97 -2.14
C PHE A 31 -11.35 6.47 -2.24
N GLU A 32 -12.42 6.82 -2.96
CA GLU A 32 -12.93 8.18 -2.97
C GLU A 32 -13.37 8.64 -1.57
N ALA A 33 -14.04 7.77 -0.79
CA ALA A 33 -14.41 8.08 0.59
C ALA A 33 -13.17 8.29 1.48
N VAL A 34 -12.11 7.49 1.28
CA VAL A 34 -10.80 7.73 1.94
C VAL A 34 -10.28 9.12 1.57
N TRP A 35 -10.25 9.45 0.27
CA TRP A 35 -9.75 10.74 -0.18
C TRP A 35 -10.54 11.92 0.41
N GLN A 36 -11.88 11.85 0.40
CA GLN A 36 -12.71 12.92 0.97
C GLN A 36 -12.43 13.14 2.47
N ALA A 37 -12.25 12.07 3.24
CA ALA A 37 -11.96 12.15 4.67
C ALA A 37 -10.51 12.54 5.01
N HIS A 38 -9.58 12.37 4.06
CA HIS A 38 -8.13 12.50 4.29
C HIS A 38 -7.39 13.45 3.34
N SER A 39 -8.09 14.20 2.49
CA SER A 39 -7.49 15.15 1.53
C SER A 39 -6.68 16.28 2.19
N ASN A 40 -6.96 16.56 3.46
CA ASN A 40 -6.22 17.51 4.30
C ASN A 40 -4.95 16.92 4.95
N ALA A 41 -4.68 15.62 4.77
CA ALA A 41 -3.46 15.01 5.28
C ALA A 41 -2.22 15.52 4.51
N ALA A 42 -1.09 15.57 5.21
CA ALA A 42 0.19 15.95 4.63
C ALA A 42 0.73 14.87 3.69
N LEU A 43 0.46 13.60 4.01
CA LEU A 43 0.93 12.43 3.26
C LEU A 43 -0.01 11.24 3.51
N LEU A 44 -0.36 10.54 2.43
CA LEU A 44 -1.08 9.27 2.42
C LEU A 44 -0.19 8.23 1.75
N LEU A 45 0.06 7.11 2.41
CA LEU A 45 0.72 5.94 1.84
C LEU A 45 -0.28 4.81 1.69
N VAL A 46 -0.35 4.20 0.51
CA VAL A 46 -1.32 3.15 0.19
C VAL A 46 -0.63 1.89 -0.35
N ASP A 47 -1.03 0.71 0.13
CA ASP A 47 -0.58 -0.58 -0.42
C ASP A 47 -1.35 -0.95 -1.69
N MET A 48 -1.17 -0.14 -2.72
CA MET A 48 -1.82 -0.33 -4.01
C MET A 48 -1.06 0.41 -5.10
N PRO A 49 -0.94 -0.16 -6.32
CA PRO A 49 -0.29 0.47 -7.44
C PRO A 49 -0.78 1.89 -7.72
N VAL A 50 0.14 2.86 -7.73
CA VAL A 50 -0.08 4.21 -8.25
C VAL A 50 0.62 4.33 -9.59
N GLY A 51 -0.15 4.71 -10.62
CA GLY A 51 0.28 4.69 -12.01
C GLY A 51 0.27 3.29 -12.61
N LEU A 52 -0.17 3.17 -13.87
CA LEU A 52 -0.38 1.89 -14.53
C LEU A 52 0.34 1.83 -15.87
N PRO A 53 1.11 0.76 -16.15
CA PRO A 53 1.80 0.63 -17.42
C PRO A 53 0.81 0.36 -18.57
N GLU A 54 1.09 0.86 -19.76
CA GLU A 54 0.35 0.49 -20.98
C GLU A 54 0.77 -0.90 -21.48
N THR A 55 2.06 -1.23 -21.35
CA THR A 55 2.66 -2.50 -21.76
C THR A 55 3.74 -2.95 -20.77
N GLY A 56 4.10 -4.24 -20.81
CA GLY A 56 5.19 -4.77 -20.02
C GLY A 56 4.92 -4.83 -18.51
N THR A 57 5.99 -4.75 -17.72
CA THR A 57 5.96 -4.66 -16.26
C THR A 57 6.70 -3.40 -15.86
N ARG A 58 6.13 -2.60 -14.95
CA ARG A 58 6.81 -1.40 -14.42
C ARG A 58 8.11 -1.77 -13.71
N GLN A 59 9.10 -0.89 -13.79
CA GLN A 59 10.39 -1.06 -13.10
C GLN A 59 10.21 -1.07 -11.58
N ALA A 60 9.22 -0.34 -11.06
CA ALA A 60 8.90 -0.32 -9.64
C ALA A 60 8.64 -1.73 -9.07
N ASP A 61 7.88 -2.55 -9.81
CA ASP A 61 7.64 -3.95 -9.46
C ASP A 61 8.93 -4.79 -9.53
N THR A 62 9.70 -4.60 -10.60
CA THR A 62 10.87 -5.44 -10.88
C THR A 62 11.99 -5.20 -9.87
N LEU A 63 12.31 -3.94 -9.61
CA LEU A 63 13.38 -3.54 -8.68
C LEU A 63 13.00 -3.83 -7.23
N THR A 64 11.76 -3.52 -6.82
CA THR A 64 11.29 -3.83 -5.46
C THR A 64 11.29 -5.33 -5.22
N ARG A 65 10.89 -6.13 -6.22
CA ARG A 65 10.96 -7.59 -6.14
C ARG A 65 12.38 -8.11 -5.92
N HIS A 66 13.36 -7.53 -6.62
CA HIS A 66 14.77 -7.87 -6.42
C HIS A 66 15.23 -7.54 -4.99
N GLN A 67 14.85 -6.37 -4.47
CA GLN A 67 15.21 -5.94 -3.12
C GLN A 67 14.52 -6.75 -1.99
N LEU A 68 13.31 -7.26 -2.23
CA LEU A 68 12.61 -8.11 -1.26
C LEU A 68 13.21 -9.53 -1.14
N GLY A 69 14.06 -9.95 -2.09
CA GLY A 69 14.77 -11.24 -2.04
C GLY A 69 13.83 -12.44 -1.81
N PRO A 70 13.96 -13.19 -0.69
CA PRO A 70 13.07 -14.31 -0.36
C PRO A 70 11.58 -13.93 -0.27
N ARG A 71 11.27 -12.67 0.02
CA ARG A 71 9.89 -12.15 0.14
C ARG A 71 9.32 -11.62 -1.16
N LYS A 72 9.99 -11.84 -2.31
CA LYS A 72 9.55 -11.40 -3.65
C LYS A 72 8.10 -11.76 -4.04
N SER A 73 7.52 -12.78 -3.42
CA SER A 73 6.14 -13.24 -3.67
C SER A 73 5.08 -12.41 -2.95
N SER A 74 5.44 -11.55 -1.99
CA SER A 74 4.50 -10.61 -1.37
C SER A 74 4.11 -9.47 -2.32
N LEU A 75 4.96 -9.17 -3.30
CA LEU A 75 4.70 -8.16 -4.32
C LEU A 75 3.96 -8.76 -5.53
N PHE A 76 2.68 -8.46 -5.66
CA PHE A 76 1.90 -8.83 -6.83
C PHE A 76 2.33 -8.05 -8.08
N ASN A 77 2.04 -8.58 -9.28
CA ASN A 77 2.30 -7.85 -10.52
C ASN A 77 1.20 -6.82 -10.74
N THR A 78 1.59 -5.58 -11.02
CA THR A 78 0.68 -4.52 -11.46
C THR A 78 0.14 -4.87 -12.85
N PRO A 79 -1.19 -4.99 -13.04
CA PRO A 79 -1.75 -5.21 -14.36
C PRO A 79 -1.55 -3.99 -15.27
N VAL A 80 -1.48 -4.22 -16.58
CA VAL A 80 -1.55 -3.11 -17.55
C VAL A 80 -2.88 -2.37 -17.43
N ARG A 81 -2.89 -1.07 -17.74
CA ARG A 81 -4.06 -0.20 -17.61
C ARG A 81 -5.31 -0.80 -18.26
N SER A 82 -5.19 -1.27 -19.50
CA SER A 82 -6.33 -1.88 -20.23
C SER A 82 -6.93 -3.08 -19.48
N ALA A 83 -6.11 -3.91 -18.81
CA ALA A 83 -6.58 -5.05 -18.02
C ALA A 83 -7.30 -4.60 -16.73
N VAL A 84 -6.86 -3.50 -16.10
CA VAL A 84 -7.55 -2.90 -14.95
C VAL A 84 -8.96 -2.44 -15.35
N TYR A 85 -9.14 -1.93 -16.56
CA TYR A 85 -10.43 -1.44 -17.07
C TYR A 85 -11.23 -2.48 -17.87
N ALA A 86 -10.77 -3.74 -17.91
CA ALA A 86 -11.45 -4.80 -18.62
C ALA A 86 -12.84 -5.10 -18.03
N ARG A 87 -13.79 -5.46 -18.90
CA ARG A 87 -15.17 -5.77 -18.52
C ARG A 87 -15.35 -7.10 -17.78
N SER A 88 -14.34 -7.97 -17.78
CA SER A 88 -14.37 -9.26 -17.09
C SER A 88 -12.98 -9.72 -16.69
N LYS A 89 -12.89 -10.62 -15.70
CA LYS A 89 -11.63 -11.25 -15.29
C LYS A 89 -10.93 -11.97 -16.44
N GLN A 90 -11.70 -12.60 -17.32
CA GLN A 90 -11.16 -13.28 -18.50
C GLN A 90 -10.56 -12.29 -19.50
N ALA A 91 -11.26 -11.19 -19.77
CA ALA A 91 -10.75 -10.12 -20.63
C ALA A 91 -9.47 -9.51 -20.04
N ALA A 92 -9.44 -9.25 -18.72
CA ALA A 92 -8.26 -8.75 -18.02
C ALA A 92 -7.05 -9.69 -18.19
N LYS A 93 -7.24 -11.01 -17.99
CA LYS A 93 -6.19 -12.01 -18.21
C LYS A 93 -5.66 -12.01 -19.64
N VAL A 94 -6.56 -11.98 -20.63
CA VAL A 94 -6.18 -11.98 -22.06
C VAL A 94 -5.38 -10.73 -22.42
N GLN A 95 -5.92 -9.55 -22.09
CA GLN A 95 -5.27 -8.26 -22.38
C GLN A 95 -3.93 -8.14 -21.68
N ASN A 96 -3.86 -8.50 -20.39
CA ASN A 96 -2.60 -8.45 -19.66
C ASN A 96 -1.56 -9.38 -20.26
N ARG A 97 -1.94 -10.61 -20.64
CA ARG A 97 -1.02 -11.56 -21.28
C ARG A 97 -0.53 -11.04 -22.63
N GLN A 98 -1.40 -10.43 -23.42
CA GLN A 98 -1.03 -9.86 -24.73
C GLN A 98 -0.04 -8.70 -24.60
N LEU A 99 -0.25 -7.79 -23.64
CA LEU A 99 0.52 -6.55 -23.53
C LEU A 99 1.74 -6.63 -22.59
N SER A 100 1.74 -7.56 -21.64
CA SER A 100 2.84 -7.72 -20.66
C SER A 100 3.59 -9.05 -20.77
N GLY A 101 3.07 -10.02 -21.55
CA GLY A 101 3.56 -11.39 -21.57
C GLY A 101 3.23 -12.20 -20.32
N LYS A 102 2.58 -11.62 -19.31
CA LYS A 102 2.27 -12.28 -18.02
C LYS A 102 0.78 -12.48 -17.82
N SER A 103 0.39 -13.63 -17.28
CA SER A 103 -0.98 -13.87 -16.83
C SER A 103 -1.20 -13.25 -15.44
N LEU A 104 -2.46 -12.98 -15.11
CA LEU A 104 -2.87 -12.48 -13.79
C LEU A 104 -3.30 -13.66 -12.91
N SER A 105 -2.76 -13.71 -11.69
CA SER A 105 -3.20 -14.65 -10.66
C SER A 105 -4.60 -14.30 -10.15
N GLU A 106 -5.26 -15.22 -9.43
CA GLU A 106 -6.55 -14.90 -8.80
C GLU A 106 -6.42 -13.76 -7.76
N GLN A 107 -5.29 -13.66 -7.08
CA GLN A 107 -5.00 -12.54 -6.18
C GLN A 107 -4.94 -11.22 -6.95
N SER A 108 -4.17 -11.14 -8.05
CA SER A 108 -4.10 -9.95 -8.91
C SER A 108 -5.47 -9.59 -9.49
N LEU A 109 -6.27 -10.59 -9.89
CA LEU A 109 -7.63 -10.35 -10.37
C LEU A 109 -8.57 -9.84 -9.27
N SER A 110 -8.41 -10.31 -8.03
CA SER A 110 -9.26 -9.89 -6.92
C SER A 110 -9.03 -8.45 -6.50
N ILE A 111 -7.82 -7.92 -6.73
CA ILE A 111 -7.44 -6.56 -6.32
C ILE A 111 -7.66 -5.50 -7.41
N ILE A 112 -7.87 -5.91 -8.68
CA ILE A 112 -8.18 -4.98 -9.80
C ILE A 112 -9.24 -3.93 -9.48
N PRO A 113 -10.39 -4.26 -8.84
CA PRO A 113 -11.38 -3.24 -8.50
C PRO A 113 -10.80 -2.11 -7.63
N LYS A 114 -9.93 -2.43 -6.68
CA LYS A 114 -9.27 -1.46 -5.81
C LYS A 114 -8.22 -0.62 -6.55
N ILE A 115 -7.44 -1.26 -7.41
CA ILE A 115 -6.50 -0.55 -8.30
C ILE A 115 -7.27 0.48 -9.14
N ARG A 116 -8.43 0.08 -9.69
CA ARG A 116 -9.28 0.97 -10.49
C ARG A 116 -9.83 2.15 -9.68
N GLU A 117 -10.32 1.92 -8.47
CA GLU A 117 -10.81 3.00 -7.59
C GLU A 117 -9.72 4.03 -7.29
N LEU A 118 -8.52 3.56 -6.91
CA LEU A 118 -7.38 4.42 -6.64
C LEU A 118 -6.98 5.21 -7.90
N ASP A 119 -6.81 4.52 -9.03
CA ASP A 119 -6.42 5.15 -10.30
C ASP A 119 -7.43 6.20 -10.77
N GLN A 120 -8.73 5.98 -10.55
CA GLN A 120 -9.77 6.97 -10.82
C GLN A 120 -9.67 8.21 -9.94
N VAL A 121 -9.40 8.04 -8.63
CA VAL A 121 -9.21 9.16 -7.70
C VAL A 121 -7.95 9.95 -8.06
N MET A 122 -6.83 9.28 -8.33
CA MET A 122 -5.57 9.93 -8.72
C MET A 122 -5.70 10.75 -10.01
N GLN A 123 -6.57 10.33 -10.92
CA GLN A 123 -6.88 11.08 -12.15
C GLN A 123 -7.87 12.22 -11.91
N SER A 124 -8.89 12.02 -11.07
CA SER A 124 -9.97 12.99 -10.85
C SER A 124 -9.58 14.14 -9.91
N PHE A 125 -8.63 13.92 -9.00
CA PHE A 125 -8.20 14.90 -8.01
C PHE A 125 -6.71 15.22 -8.16
N PRO A 126 -6.34 16.33 -8.83
CA PRO A 126 -4.93 16.70 -9.02
C PRO A 126 -4.12 16.78 -7.73
N ASP A 127 -4.74 17.25 -6.63
CA ASP A 127 -4.12 17.32 -5.31
C ASP A 127 -3.67 15.96 -4.78
N ALA A 128 -4.38 14.88 -5.10
CA ALA A 128 -4.05 13.52 -4.67
C ALA A 128 -2.68 13.10 -5.22
N ARG A 129 -2.33 13.52 -6.44
CA ARG A 129 -1.03 13.21 -7.08
C ARG A 129 0.18 13.73 -6.30
N SER A 130 -0.02 14.75 -5.47
CA SER A 130 1.04 15.35 -4.67
C SER A 130 1.13 14.84 -3.23
N LYS A 131 0.11 14.08 -2.77
CA LYS A 131 -0.08 13.68 -1.37
C LYS A 131 -0.23 12.17 -1.17
N CYS A 132 -0.72 11.44 -2.17
CA CYS A 132 -0.96 10.01 -2.09
C CYS A 132 0.06 9.24 -2.93
N PHE A 133 0.80 8.36 -2.28
CA PHE A 133 1.88 7.59 -2.89
C PHE A 133 1.73 6.12 -2.58
N GLU A 134 2.09 5.28 -3.52
CA GLU A 134 2.18 3.84 -3.31
C GLU A 134 3.33 3.50 -2.35
N ALA A 135 3.07 2.63 -1.38
CA ALA A 135 4.10 2.09 -0.51
C ALA A 135 3.80 0.63 -0.20
N HIS A 136 4.84 -0.18 -0.02
CA HIS A 136 4.68 -1.61 0.20
C HIS A 136 4.98 -1.97 1.66
N PRO A 137 4.04 -2.58 2.42
CA PRO A 137 4.19 -2.84 3.85
C PRO A 137 5.46 -3.60 4.22
N GLU A 138 5.83 -4.67 3.50
CA GLU A 138 7.06 -5.42 3.82
C GLU A 138 8.33 -4.56 3.62
N ARG A 139 8.29 -3.59 2.70
CA ARG A 139 9.40 -2.66 2.48
C ARG A 139 9.46 -1.63 3.60
N CYS A 140 8.30 -1.13 4.03
CA CYS A 140 8.18 -0.25 5.19
C CYS A 140 8.63 -0.95 6.49
N PHE A 141 8.22 -2.19 6.73
CA PHE A 141 8.69 -2.99 7.86
C PHE A 141 10.21 -3.23 7.80
N ALA A 142 10.75 -3.52 6.62
CA ALA A 142 12.19 -3.71 6.46
C ALA A 142 12.99 -2.42 6.73
N SER A 143 12.49 -1.27 6.26
CA SER A 143 13.08 0.04 6.57
C SER A 143 13.01 0.35 8.06
N LEU A 144 11.84 0.10 8.69
CA LEU A 144 11.58 0.37 10.10
C LEU A 144 12.44 -0.50 11.03
N GLY A 145 12.58 -1.79 10.72
CA GLY A 145 13.36 -2.75 11.49
C GLY A 145 14.84 -2.86 11.09
N GLY A 146 15.25 -2.20 10.00
CA GLY A 146 16.62 -2.19 9.48
C GLY A 146 17.01 -3.41 8.62
N GLU A 147 16.21 -4.47 8.61
CA GLU A 147 16.41 -5.70 7.84
C GLU A 147 15.05 -6.27 7.38
N PRO A 148 14.97 -7.04 6.28
CA PRO A 148 13.75 -7.74 5.88
C PRO A 148 13.19 -8.66 6.97
N GLN A 149 11.86 -8.69 7.11
CA GLN A 149 11.22 -9.56 8.10
C GLN A 149 11.44 -11.05 7.77
N PRO A 150 12.00 -11.85 8.69
CA PRO A 150 12.40 -13.23 8.40
C PRO A 150 11.20 -14.18 8.25
N PHE A 151 10.09 -13.91 8.96
CA PHE A 151 8.90 -14.75 8.98
C PHE A 151 7.72 -14.13 8.24
N SER A 152 6.84 -14.99 7.75
CA SER A 152 5.66 -14.56 7.02
C SER A 152 4.68 -13.82 7.94
N LYS A 153 3.99 -12.81 7.40
CA LYS A 153 2.87 -12.15 8.10
C LYS A 153 1.68 -13.07 8.41
N LYS A 154 1.72 -14.31 7.91
CA LYS A 154 0.74 -15.38 8.20
C LYS A 154 1.16 -16.29 9.35
N ASP A 155 2.42 -16.24 9.77
CA ASP A 155 2.95 -17.05 10.87
C ASP A 155 2.81 -16.28 12.18
N ILE A 156 2.50 -16.96 13.28
CA ILE A 156 2.34 -16.33 14.59
C ILE A 156 3.59 -15.54 14.98
N VAL A 157 4.78 -16.11 14.75
CA VAL A 157 6.07 -15.44 15.02
C VAL A 157 6.20 -14.17 14.18
N GLY A 158 5.90 -14.24 12.88
CA GLY A 158 5.97 -13.06 12.00
C GLY A 158 4.95 -11.97 12.34
N ILE A 159 3.79 -12.34 12.90
CA ILE A 159 2.82 -11.38 13.43
C ILE A 159 3.39 -10.72 14.70
N MET A 160 3.95 -11.50 15.63
CA MET A 160 4.53 -11.00 16.87
C MET A 160 5.70 -10.04 16.61
N ASP A 161 6.59 -10.35 15.67
CA ASP A 161 7.72 -9.48 15.29
C ASP A 161 7.23 -8.12 14.77
N ARG A 162 6.22 -8.12 13.89
CA ARG A 162 5.62 -6.89 13.36
C ARG A 162 4.93 -6.06 14.44
N VAL A 163 4.24 -6.72 15.37
CA VAL A 163 3.62 -6.05 16.53
C VAL A 163 4.69 -5.42 17.41
N ALA A 164 5.73 -6.18 17.80
CA ALA A 164 6.82 -5.67 18.64
C ALA A 164 7.53 -4.48 17.99
N LEU A 165 7.76 -4.53 16.68
CA LEU A 165 8.34 -3.42 15.93
C LEU A 165 7.42 -2.20 15.88
N LEU A 166 6.12 -2.37 15.73
CA LEU A 166 5.17 -1.25 15.73
C LEU A 166 4.94 -0.65 17.13
N GLU A 167 5.09 -1.45 18.20
CA GLU A 167 4.96 -0.97 19.59
C GLU A 167 5.98 0.11 19.94
N THR A 168 7.15 0.14 19.29
CA THR A 168 8.15 1.20 19.49
C THR A 168 7.73 2.54 18.88
N HIS A 169 6.71 2.55 18.02
CA HIS A 169 6.25 3.74 17.28
C HIS A 169 4.78 4.12 17.58
N ILE A 170 3.97 3.16 18.02
CA ILE A 170 2.54 3.33 18.31
C ILE A 170 2.32 3.01 19.80
N PRO A 171 2.33 4.03 20.69
CA PRO A 171 1.98 3.82 22.08
C PRO A 171 0.58 3.23 22.22
N GLY A 172 0.46 2.13 22.97
CA GLY A 172 -0.82 1.44 23.14
C GLY A 172 -1.29 0.66 21.91
N LEU A 173 -0.36 0.17 21.07
CA LEU A 173 -0.70 -0.58 19.87
C LEU A 173 -1.62 -1.78 20.15
N ARG A 174 -1.45 -2.49 21.26
CA ARG A 174 -2.28 -3.66 21.58
C ARG A 174 -3.71 -3.26 21.88
N GLU A 175 -3.90 -2.19 22.63
CA GLU A 175 -5.19 -1.57 22.92
C GLU A 175 -5.84 -1.05 21.63
N PHE A 176 -5.05 -0.44 20.74
CA PHE A 176 -5.49 -0.02 19.42
C PHE A 176 -5.99 -1.20 18.58
N ILE A 177 -5.21 -2.29 18.48
CA ILE A 177 -5.61 -3.51 17.75
C ILE A 177 -6.87 -4.11 18.37
N ALA A 178 -6.98 -4.13 19.71
CA ALA A 178 -8.16 -4.61 20.41
C ALA A 178 -9.40 -3.75 20.07
N ALA A 179 -9.26 -2.42 20.04
CA ALA A 179 -10.33 -1.51 19.65
C ALA A 179 -10.78 -1.74 18.19
N VAL A 180 -9.84 -1.93 17.25
CA VAL A 180 -10.17 -2.31 15.87
C VAL A 180 -10.98 -3.60 15.85
N ARG A 181 -10.62 -4.59 16.67
CA ARG A 181 -11.31 -5.89 16.74
C ARG A 181 -12.70 -5.81 17.38
N THR A 182 -12.91 -4.89 18.30
CA THR A 182 -14.25 -4.59 18.84
C THR A 182 -15.15 -3.95 17.79
N THR A 183 -14.61 -3.07 16.95
CA THR A 183 -15.37 -2.33 15.94
C THR A 183 -15.56 -3.11 14.63
N HIS A 184 -14.58 -3.93 14.24
CA HIS A 184 -14.57 -4.65 12.98
C HIS A 184 -14.19 -6.13 13.16
N PRO A 185 -15.06 -7.06 12.70
CA PRO A 185 -14.72 -8.48 12.73
C PRO A 185 -13.57 -8.79 11.77
N MET A 186 -12.85 -9.89 12.04
CA MET A 186 -11.74 -10.36 11.20
C MET A 186 -12.16 -10.64 9.75
N SER A 187 -13.42 -10.96 9.51
CA SER A 187 -13.98 -11.16 8.18
C SER A 187 -14.11 -9.86 7.36
N HIS A 188 -14.00 -8.69 8.00
CA HIS A 188 -14.05 -7.38 7.35
C HIS A 188 -12.65 -6.80 7.15
N VAL A 189 -11.82 -6.83 8.20
CA VAL A 189 -10.44 -6.34 8.22
C VAL A 189 -9.56 -7.47 8.75
N ALA A 190 -8.68 -8.01 7.92
CA ALA A 190 -7.80 -9.11 8.33
C ALA A 190 -6.74 -8.63 9.35
N GLY A 191 -5.99 -9.57 9.93
CA GLY A 191 -4.94 -9.24 10.91
C GLY A 191 -3.79 -8.48 10.28
N ASP A 192 -3.36 -8.96 9.12
CA ASP A 192 -2.33 -8.34 8.29
C ASP A 192 -2.76 -6.95 7.79
N ASP A 193 -4.00 -6.77 7.33
CA ASP A 193 -4.49 -5.46 6.86
C ASP A 193 -4.32 -4.34 7.92
N ILE A 194 -4.48 -4.67 9.21
CA ILE A 194 -4.29 -3.70 10.32
C ILE A 194 -2.81 -3.32 10.43
N LEU A 195 -1.92 -4.32 10.48
CA LEU A 195 -0.49 -4.10 10.67
C LEU A 195 0.12 -3.40 9.45
N ASP A 196 -0.35 -3.73 8.26
CA ASP A 196 0.05 -3.13 7.00
C ASP A 196 -0.35 -1.64 6.98
N ALA A 197 -1.61 -1.30 7.30
CA ALA A 197 -2.02 0.10 7.42
C ALA A 197 -1.25 0.87 8.51
N CYS A 198 -0.95 0.23 9.66
CA CYS A 198 -0.14 0.83 10.73
C CYS A 198 1.28 1.17 10.26
N VAL A 199 2.00 0.24 9.62
CA VAL A 199 3.38 0.50 9.18
C VAL A 199 3.45 1.57 8.10
N LEU A 200 2.44 1.63 7.23
CA LEU A 200 2.31 2.69 6.24
C LEU A 200 2.08 4.05 6.92
N ALA A 201 1.26 4.10 7.97
CA ALA A 201 1.00 5.33 8.71
C ALA A 201 2.23 5.82 9.49
N VAL A 202 3.00 4.91 10.11
CA VAL A 202 4.29 5.20 10.76
C VAL A 202 5.31 5.73 9.73
N THR A 203 5.38 5.10 8.56
CA THR A 203 6.24 5.55 7.45
C THR A 203 5.82 6.94 6.99
N ALA A 204 4.51 7.18 6.83
CA ALA A 204 3.98 8.48 6.44
C ALA A 204 4.29 9.58 7.49
N GLN A 205 4.28 9.24 8.78
CA GLN A 205 4.56 10.17 9.88
C GLN A 205 5.97 10.76 9.83
N ARG A 206 6.93 10.04 9.22
CA ARG A 206 8.31 10.53 8.99
C ARG A 206 8.40 11.62 7.93
N GLY A 207 7.30 11.84 7.20
CA GLY A 207 7.14 12.95 6.27
C GLY A 207 7.65 12.66 4.87
N LYS A 208 7.16 13.45 3.92
CA LYS A 208 7.40 13.29 2.48
C LYS A 208 8.88 13.47 2.10
N ALA A 209 9.63 14.34 2.80
CA ALA A 209 11.03 14.63 2.49
C ALA A 209 11.96 13.42 2.69
N GLY A 210 11.60 12.51 3.61
CA GLY A 210 12.35 11.28 3.84
C GLY A 210 11.98 10.14 2.90
N LEU A 211 11.00 10.31 2.00
CA LEU A 211 10.61 9.26 1.07
C LEU A 211 11.61 9.17 -0.09
N ARG A 212 11.84 7.94 -0.55
CA ARG A 212 12.64 7.59 -1.72
C ARG A 212 11.82 6.70 -2.64
N PRO A 213 11.81 6.97 -3.96
CA PRO A 213 11.09 6.14 -4.91
C PRO A 213 11.94 4.96 -5.39
N ILE A 214 11.27 3.89 -5.82
CA ILE A 214 11.86 2.82 -6.62
C ILE A 214 11.00 2.64 -7.87
N PRO A 215 11.55 2.86 -9.08
CA PRO A 215 12.89 3.40 -9.38
C PRO A 215 13.03 4.88 -9.00
N ASP A 216 14.28 5.35 -8.96
CA ASP A 216 14.63 6.78 -8.92
C ASP A 216 15.50 7.12 -10.15
N PRO A 217 15.03 7.95 -11.10
CA PRO A 217 13.72 8.60 -11.13
C PRO A 217 12.55 7.62 -11.43
N PRO A 218 11.32 7.91 -10.96
CA PRO A 218 10.12 7.15 -11.32
C PRO A 218 9.85 7.13 -12.82
N GLU A 219 9.32 6.01 -13.32
CA GLU A 219 8.66 5.99 -14.62
C GLU A 219 7.34 6.76 -14.54
N ILE A 220 6.91 7.39 -15.63
CA ILE A 220 5.63 8.13 -15.68
C ILE A 220 4.67 7.38 -16.60
N ASP A 221 3.44 7.18 -16.15
CA ASP A 221 2.41 6.54 -16.97
C ASP A 221 1.76 7.49 -17.99
N ALA A 222 0.90 6.95 -18.85
CA ALA A 222 0.21 7.72 -19.89
C ALA A 222 -0.70 8.84 -19.37
N THR A 223 -1.04 8.84 -18.07
CA THR A 223 -1.89 9.84 -17.41
C THR A 223 -1.08 10.87 -16.60
N GLY A 224 0.25 10.73 -16.59
CA GLY A 224 1.16 11.59 -15.85
C GLY A 224 1.36 11.19 -14.39
N LEU A 225 1.00 9.96 -14.00
CA LEU A 225 1.23 9.46 -12.64
C LEU A 225 2.62 8.81 -12.52
N PRO A 226 3.38 9.09 -11.45
CA PRO A 226 4.65 8.41 -11.19
C PRO A 226 4.40 6.97 -10.73
N MET A 227 4.98 6.02 -11.46
CA MET A 227 5.02 4.60 -11.13
C MET A 227 6.24 4.31 -10.25
N ALA A 228 6.07 4.38 -8.94
CA ALA A 228 7.12 4.08 -7.97
C ALA A 228 6.55 3.52 -6.67
N ILE A 229 7.35 2.67 -6.00
CA ILE A 229 7.10 2.26 -4.62
C ILE A 229 7.94 3.14 -3.71
N TRP A 230 7.28 3.83 -2.78
CA TRP A 230 7.91 4.81 -1.89
C TRP A 230 8.16 4.19 -0.51
N PHE A 231 9.33 4.50 0.05
CA PHE A 231 9.75 4.03 1.38
C PHE A 231 10.71 5.06 2.01
N ASN A 232 11.02 4.95 3.30
CA ASN A 232 12.07 5.74 3.93
C ASN A 232 13.41 4.99 3.94
N ASP A 233 14.53 5.70 3.79
CA ASP A 233 15.85 5.11 4.06
C ASP A 233 16.14 5.03 5.55
N ARG A 234 16.94 4.04 5.96
CA ARG A 234 17.35 3.82 7.35
C ARG A 234 18.12 5.00 7.95
N HIS A 235 18.83 5.78 7.13
CA HIS A 235 19.65 6.90 7.59
C HIS A 235 18.83 8.12 8.04
N ASP A 236 17.53 8.13 7.76
CA ASP A 236 16.61 9.20 8.17
C ASP A 236 15.84 8.83 9.46
N ILE A 237 16.34 7.86 10.24
CA ILE A 237 15.81 7.45 11.55
C ILE A 237 16.65 8.15 12.64
N PRO A 238 16.09 9.15 13.35
CA PRO A 238 16.76 9.74 14.51
C PRO A 238 16.93 8.75 15.67
#